data_AF-A0A846DET5-F1
#
_entry.id   AF-A0A846DET5-F1
#
_cell.length_a   1.000
_cell.length_b   1.000
_cell.length_c   1.000
_cell.angle_alpha   90.00
_cell.angle_beta   90.00
_cell.angle_gamma   90.00
#
_symmetry.space_group_name_H-M   'P 1'
#
loop_
_entity.id
_entity.type
_entity.pdbx_description
1 polymer ?
#
loop_
_entity_poly.entity_id
_entity_poly.type
_entity_poly.pdbx_seq_one_letter_code
_entity_poly.pdbx_strand_id
1 'polypeptide(L)'
;MDRDGRLWLMKDLYGMKTVPPAQDYNAFVKAVLICAKGDGVLTPEERNWVVGRSACYNTNTEYDMAKNYPADQDLLEVLAQAPTLDKNGRRAIIYAAIKACAADAEYHPDEQASV
;
A
#
# COMPACT_ATOMS: atom_id res chain seq x y z
N MET A 1 25.65 -9.87 -8.30
CA MET A 1 25.28 -9.11 -7.10
C MET A 1 24.10 -8.26 -7.53
N ASP A 2 22.88 -8.71 -7.23
CA ASP A 2 21.66 -8.01 -7.63
C ASP A 2 21.72 -6.61 -7.02
N ARG A 3 21.72 -5.57 -7.86
CA ARG A 3 21.51 -4.21 -7.38
C ARG A 3 20.04 -4.16 -7.00
N ASP A 4 19.72 -4.28 -5.70
CA ASP A 4 18.36 -4.39 -5.18
C ASP A 4 17.58 -3.09 -5.46
N GLY A 5 17.05 -2.96 -6.68
CA GLY A 5 16.29 -1.80 -7.14
C GLY A 5 15.02 -1.58 -6.32
N ARG A 6 14.48 -2.65 -5.75
CA ARG A 6 13.39 -2.61 -4.77
C ARG A 6 13.83 -1.91 -3.50
N LEU A 7 14.99 -2.27 -2.91
CA LEU A 7 15.53 -1.55 -1.76
C LEU A 7 15.85 -0.09 -2.08
N TRP A 8 16.39 0.19 -3.28
CA TRP A 8 16.62 1.56 -3.73
C TRP A 8 15.31 2.37 -3.77
N LEU A 9 14.25 1.80 -4.36
CA LEU A 9 12.93 2.44 -4.46
C LEU A 9 12.27 2.62 -3.07
N MET A 10 12.43 1.66 -2.16
CA MET A 10 11.93 1.75 -0.78
C MET A 10 12.66 2.84 0.01
N LYS A 11 13.97 2.97 -0.18
CA LYS A 11 14.78 4.02 0.43
C LYS A 11 14.38 5.39 -0.10
N ASP A 12 14.21 5.53 -1.41
CA ASP A 12 13.87 6.80 -2.05
C ASP A 12 12.48 7.30 -1.64
N LEU A 13 11.48 6.41 -1.64
CA LEU A 13 10.09 6.79 -1.35
C LEU A 13 9.76 6.86 0.15
N TYR A 14 10.44 6.08 0.99
CA TYR A 14 10.06 5.90 2.40
C TYR A 14 11.22 5.99 3.40
N GLY A 15 12.46 6.18 2.94
CA GLY A 15 13.64 6.23 3.82
C GLY A 15 14.03 4.88 4.45
N MET A 16 13.46 3.76 3.97
CA MET A 16 13.75 2.43 4.51
C MET A 16 15.19 2.01 4.25
N LYS A 17 15.78 1.29 5.20
CA LYS A 17 17.17 0.79 5.11
C LYS A 17 17.26 -0.71 4.81
N THR A 18 16.14 -1.42 4.93
CA THR A 18 16.03 -2.87 4.73
C THR A 18 14.71 -3.16 4.03
N VAL A 19 14.67 -4.25 3.27
CA VAL A 19 13.43 -4.74 2.70
C VAL A 19 12.60 -5.39 3.82
N PRO A 20 11.31 -5.04 3.98
CA PRO A 20 10.44 -5.71 4.93
C PRO A 20 10.28 -7.21 4.64
N PRO A 21 9.97 -8.05 5.66
CA PRO A 21 9.52 -9.41 5.44
C PRO A 21 8.33 -9.46 4.47
N ALA A 22 8.22 -10.52 3.67
CA ALA A 22 7.17 -10.64 2.66
C ALA A 22 5.75 -10.55 3.26
N GLN A 23 5.52 -11.18 4.42
CA GLN A 23 4.24 -11.10 5.14
C GLN A 23 3.87 -9.66 5.50
N ASP A 24 4.83 -8.89 6.00
CA ASP A 24 4.62 -7.50 6.38
C ASP A 24 4.38 -6.61 5.15
N TYR A 25 5.02 -6.93 4.02
CA TYR A 25 4.73 -6.25 2.76
C TYR A 25 3.32 -6.58 2.23
N ASN A 26 2.85 -7.82 2.39
CA ASN A 26 1.48 -8.20 2.06
C ASN A 26 0.45 -7.40 2.88
N ALA A 27 0.68 -7.29 4.19
CA ALA A 27 -0.17 -6.49 5.07
C ALA A 27 -0.11 -5.00 4.72
N PHE A 28 1.05 -4.48 4.31
CA PHE A 28 1.18 -3.10 3.82
C PHE A 28 0.27 -2.86 2.62
N VAL A 29 0.30 -3.73 1.60
CA VAL A 29 -0.50 -3.56 0.38
C VAL A 29 -2.00 -3.65 0.68
N LYS A 30 -2.42 -4.60 1.52
CA LYS A 30 -3.81 -4.70 1.98
C LYS A 30 -4.26 -3.45 2.74
N ALA A 31 -3.43 -2.96 3.66
CA ALA A 31 -3.73 -1.76 4.43
C ALA A 31 -3.88 -0.52 3.56
N VAL A 32 -3.03 -0.36 2.53
CA VAL A 32 -3.17 0.73 1.55
C VAL A 32 -4.50 0.64 0.81
N LEU A 33 -4.90 -0.55 0.37
CA LEU A 33 -6.19 -0.74 -0.33
C LEU A 33 -7.40 -0.48 0.59
N ILE A 34 -7.33 -0.88 1.86
CA ILE A 34 -8.38 -0.63 2.85
C ILE A 34 -8.51 0.88 3.12
N CYS A 35 -7.38 1.57 3.34
CA CYS A 35 -7.39 3.02 3.54
C CYS A 35 -7.90 3.76 2.30
N ALA A 36 -7.47 3.38 1.10
CA ALA A 36 -7.94 4.01 -0.15
C ALA A 36 -9.45 3.84 -0.33
N LYS A 37 -9.99 2.67 0.02
CA LYS A 37 -11.44 2.40 0.05
C LYS A 37 -12.15 3.02 1.27
N GLY A 38 -11.56 4.00 1.95
CA GLY A 38 -12.08 4.57 3.18
C GLY A 38 -13.47 5.21 3.01
N ASP A 39 -13.77 5.70 1.81
CA ASP A 39 -15.06 6.27 1.41
C ASP A 39 -16.11 5.20 1.01
N GLY A 40 -15.70 3.91 1.00
CA GLY A 40 -16.51 2.76 0.64
C GLY A 40 -16.35 2.29 -0.81
N VAL A 41 -15.65 3.04 -1.67
CA VAL A 41 -15.43 2.70 -3.08
C VAL A 41 -13.94 2.62 -3.35
N LEU A 42 -13.52 1.67 -4.19
CA LEU A 42 -12.16 1.65 -4.69
C LEU A 42 -12.23 1.63 -6.21
N THR A 43 -11.92 2.76 -6.82
CA THR A 43 -11.99 2.94 -8.26
C THR A 43 -10.95 2.07 -8.98
N PRO A 44 -11.15 1.79 -10.28
CA PRO A 44 -10.14 1.12 -11.10
C PRO A 44 -8.79 1.85 -11.08
N GLU A 45 -8.78 3.18 -11.11
CA GLU A 45 -7.60 4.04 -11.13
C GLU A 45 -6.78 3.91 -9.85
N GLU A 46 -7.41 4.04 -8.68
CA GLU A 46 -6.77 3.85 -7.37
C GLU A 46 -6.18 2.45 -7.23
N ARG A 47 -6.96 1.42 -7.60
CA ARG A 47 -6.50 0.03 -7.58
C ARG A 47 -5.31 -0.18 -8.51
N ASN A 48 -5.38 0.35 -9.74
CA ASN A 48 -4.31 0.23 -10.72
C ASN A 48 -3.02 0.88 -10.23
N TRP A 49 -3.13 2.00 -9.50
CA TRP A 49 -1.97 2.62 -8.86
C TRP A 49 -1.31 1.69 -7.84
N VAL A 50 -2.09 1.05 -6.96
CA VAL A 50 -1.56 0.11 -5.96
C VAL A 50 -0.98 -1.15 -6.60
N VAL A 51 -1.62 -1.67 -7.66
CA VAL A 51 -1.12 -2.81 -8.46
C VAL A 51 0.21 -2.46 -9.11
N GLY A 52 0.30 -1.31 -9.79
CA GLY A 52 1.52 -0.84 -10.45
C GLY A 52 2.66 -0.63 -9.46
N ARG A 53 2.38 0.01 -8.32
CA ARG A 53 3.34 0.14 -7.22
C ARG A 53 3.83 -1.24 -6.76
N SER A 54 2.93 -2.20 -6.57
CA SER A 54 3.28 -3.55 -6.10
C SER A 54 4.18 -4.29 -7.10
N ALA A 55 3.97 -4.11 -8.41
CA ALA A 55 4.82 -4.67 -9.46
C ALA A 55 6.28 -4.19 -9.37
N CYS A 56 6.52 -2.94 -8.95
CA CYS A 56 7.87 -2.39 -8.81
C CYS A 56 8.69 -3.03 -7.67
N TYR A 57 8.04 -3.60 -6.65
CA TYR A 57 8.71 -4.17 -5.48
C TYR A 57 8.90 -5.70 -5.57
N ASN A 58 8.70 -6.28 -6.76
CA ASN A 58 9.17 -7.60 -7.18
C ASN A 58 8.72 -8.79 -6.33
N THR A 59 7.45 -8.82 -5.93
CA THR A 59 6.78 -10.03 -5.46
C THR A 59 5.49 -10.19 -6.27
N ASN A 60 5.46 -11.19 -7.16
CA ASN A 60 4.27 -11.51 -7.97
C ASN A 60 3.03 -11.70 -7.07
N THR A 61 3.24 -12.18 -5.84
CA THR A 61 2.20 -12.38 -4.83
C THR A 61 1.38 -11.12 -4.54
N GLU A 62 2.01 -9.99 -4.17
CA GLU A 62 1.29 -8.76 -3.86
C GLU A 62 0.70 -8.10 -5.09
N TYR A 63 1.42 -8.16 -6.22
CA TYR A 63 0.92 -7.70 -7.51
C TYR A 63 -0.37 -8.43 -7.91
N ASP A 64 -0.40 -9.76 -7.81
CA ASP A 64 -1.58 -10.56 -8.16
C ASP A 64 -2.71 -10.42 -7.13
N MET A 65 -2.36 -10.34 -5.85
CA MET A 65 -3.32 -10.12 -4.76
C MET A 65 -4.04 -8.78 -4.92
N ALA A 66 -3.30 -7.70 -5.17
CA ALA A 66 -3.86 -6.34 -5.26
C ALA A 66 -4.92 -6.18 -6.37
N LYS A 67 -4.87 -6.99 -7.42
CA LYS A 67 -5.84 -6.95 -8.53
C LYS A 67 -7.26 -7.30 -8.08
N ASN A 68 -7.39 -8.21 -7.12
CA ASN A 68 -8.69 -8.80 -6.77
C ASN A 68 -9.05 -8.66 -5.29
N TYR A 69 -8.15 -8.13 -4.46
CA TYR A 69 -8.41 -7.98 -3.04
C TYR A 69 -9.58 -7.01 -2.78
N PRO A 70 -10.63 -7.44 -2.05
CA PRO A 70 -11.86 -6.66 -1.89
C PRO A 70 -11.73 -5.46 -0.94
N ALA A 71 -10.69 -5.46 -0.08
CA ALA A 71 -10.40 -4.40 0.90
C ALA A 71 -11.50 -4.16 1.96
N ASP A 72 -12.20 -5.23 2.34
CA ASP A 72 -13.26 -5.20 3.37
C ASP A 72 -12.82 -5.75 4.75
N GLN A 73 -11.53 -6.07 4.92
CA GLN A 73 -11.03 -6.58 6.19
C GLN A 73 -10.84 -5.44 7.20
N ASP A 74 -10.89 -5.77 8.49
CA ASP A 74 -10.52 -4.84 9.54
C ASP A 74 -9.02 -4.47 9.44
N LEU A 75 -8.74 -3.16 9.35
CA LEU A 75 -7.39 -2.64 9.20
C LEU A 75 -6.49 -3.01 10.39
N LEU A 76 -7.01 -2.99 11.62
CA LEU A 76 -6.22 -3.28 12.80
C LEU A 76 -5.87 -4.75 12.88
N GLU A 77 -6.77 -5.65 12.47
CA GLU A 77 -6.50 -7.07 12.33
C GLU A 77 -5.41 -7.36 11.29
N VAL A 78 -5.45 -6.67 10.14
CA VAL A 78 -4.41 -6.77 9.11
C VAL A 78 -3.06 -6.30 9.64
N LEU A 79 -3.02 -5.18 10.36
CA LEU A 79 -1.78 -4.63 10.92
C LEU A 79 -1.23 -5.45 12.09
N ALA A 80 -2.08 -6.13 12.87
CA ALA A 80 -1.65 -6.99 13.96
C ALA A 80 -0.77 -8.17 13.47
N GLN A 81 -0.87 -8.54 12.19
CA GLN A 81 -0.09 -9.61 11.57
C GLN A 81 1.28 -9.16 11.04
N ALA A 82 1.63 -7.87 11.15
CA ALA A 82 2.81 -7.28 10.53
C ALA A 82 3.59 -6.39 11.51
N PRO A 83 4.46 -6.99 12.35
CA PRO A 83 5.12 -6.29 13.45
C PRO A 83 6.09 -5.19 13.00
N THR A 84 6.59 -5.22 11.76
CA THR A 84 7.45 -4.16 11.23
C THR A 84 6.66 -2.93 10.74
N LEU A 85 5.34 -3.02 10.62
CA LEU A 85 4.44 -1.89 10.33
C LEU A 85 4.09 -1.12 11.62
N ASP A 86 5.15 -0.64 12.26
CA ASP A 86 5.10 0.21 13.44
C ASP A 86 4.54 1.62 13.10
N LYS A 87 4.70 2.57 14.02
CA LYS A 87 4.26 3.96 13.82
C LYS A 87 4.76 4.58 12.50
N ASN A 88 5.98 4.26 12.06
CA ASN A 88 6.53 4.79 10.82
C ASN A 88 5.96 4.05 9.60
N GLY A 89 5.84 2.72 9.69
CA GLY A 89 5.16 1.92 8.65
C GLY A 89 3.73 2.37 8.40
N ARG A 90 2.99 2.71 9.46
CA ARG A 90 1.62 3.26 9.36
C ARG A 90 1.57 4.58 8.60
N ARG A 91 2.51 5.49 8.84
CA ARG A 91 2.59 6.74 8.05
C ARG A 91 2.88 6.48 6.57
N ALA A 92 3.70 5.48 6.27
CA ALA A 92 3.97 5.08 4.89
C ALA A 92 2.72 4.49 4.20
N ILE A 93 1.84 3.81 4.95
CA ILE A 93 0.55 3.32 4.46
C ILE A 93 -0.35 4.49 4.09
N ILE A 94 -0.58 5.43 5.02
CA ILE A 94 -1.43 6.61 4.78
C ILE A 94 -0.90 7.42 3.59
N TYR A 95 0.41 7.67 3.52
CA TYR A 95 1.01 8.36 2.38
C TYR A 95 0.83 7.61 1.05
N ALA A 96 0.90 6.29 1.06
CA ALA A 96 0.63 5.50 -0.14
C ALA A 96 -0.86 5.48 -0.51
N ALA A 97 -1.76 5.46 0.48
CA ALA A 97 -3.20 5.52 0.26
C ALA A 97 -3.62 6.88 -0.33
N ILE A 98 -3.11 8.00 0.22
CA ILE A 98 -3.33 9.35 -0.37
C ILE A 98 -2.92 9.39 -1.85
N LYS A 99 -1.76 8.80 -2.19
CA LYS A 99 -1.30 8.74 -3.59
C LYS A 99 -2.15 7.81 -4.46
N ALA A 100 -2.77 6.79 -3.86
CA ALA A 100 -3.70 5.93 -4.56
C ALA A 100 -5.00 6.68 -4.85
N CYS A 101 -5.62 7.32 -3.85
CA CYS A 101 -6.81 8.15 -4.01
C CYS A 101 -6.60 9.24 -5.07
N ALA A 102 -5.47 9.95 -5.02
CA ALA A 102 -5.14 10.97 -6.01
C ALA A 102 -4.75 10.43 -7.41
N ALA A 103 -4.85 9.13 -7.69
CA ALA A 103 -4.39 8.53 -8.95
C ALA A 103 -5.27 8.90 -10.16
N ASP A 104 -6.52 9.27 -9.92
CA ASP A 104 -7.47 9.78 -10.91
C ASP A 104 -7.34 11.30 -11.14
N ALA A 105 -6.34 11.93 -10.50
CA ALA A 105 -6.08 13.37 -10.46
C ALA A 105 -7.07 14.22 -9.64
N GLU A 106 -8.01 13.61 -8.92
CA GLU A 106 -8.93 14.28 -8.01
C GLU A 106 -8.92 13.62 -6.63
N TYR A 107 -8.26 14.24 -5.65
CA TYR A 107 -8.34 13.75 -4.27
C TYR A 107 -9.61 14.29 -3.60
N HIS A 108 -10.71 13.55 -3.69
CA HIS A 108 -12.04 13.99 -3.29
C HIS A 108 -12.16 14.25 -1.77
N PRO A 109 -13.05 15.16 -1.32
CA PRO A 109 -13.23 15.44 0.11
C PRO A 109 -13.59 14.23 0.97
N ASP A 110 -14.34 13.26 0.43
CA ASP A 110 -14.73 12.06 1.16
C ASP A 110 -13.54 11.11 1.38
N GLU A 111 -12.62 11.02 0.42
CA GLU A 111 -11.34 10.31 0.54
C GLU A 111 -10.41 11.03 1.53
N GLN A 112 -10.40 12.37 1.52
CA GLN A 112 -9.63 13.17 2.48
C GLN A 112 -10.07 12.96 3.92
N ALA A 113 -11.39 12.80 4.14
CA ALA A 113 -11.94 12.61 5.47
C ALA A 113 -11.74 11.19 6.01
N SER A 114 -11.53 10.22 5.13
CA SER A 114 -11.53 8.79 5.47
C SER A 114 -10.14 8.15 5.54
N VAL A 115 -9.14 8.68 4.83
CA VAL A 115 -7.78 8.12 4.78
C VAL A 115 -6.91 8.41 6.00
#